data_AF-A0A2E6G369-F1
#
_entry.id   AF-A0A2E6G369-F1
#
_cell.length_a   1.000
_cell.length_b   1.000
_cell.length_c   1.000
_cell.angle_alpha   90.00
_cell.angle_beta   90.00
_cell.angle_gamma   90.00
#
_symmetry.space_group_name_H-M   'P 1'
#
loop_
_entity.id
_entity.type
_entity.pdbx_description
1 polymer ?
#
loop_
_entity_poly.entity_id
_entity_poly.type
_entity_poly.pdbx_seq_one_letter_code
_entity_poly.pdbx_strand_id
1 'polypeptide(L)'
;MTAHSTAIAQRGVFGIRGPFGTVPAWLGLIGFLHCVGMAGIVWYDATTILDLTVFNLLFSTAVVLGFGHSDDAWRWILTAYITYAVEVIGVHTGFPFGDYIYGSRLGPSLYEVPPMIGVLWLLTLSGTMYWSQQWIPQQGRKFDMRRAAITATLMVAMDLIIEPVAIRTGFWQWSGDTIPIQNYIAWWFIAFALAWGWRHTMTFRTNRAAGWLLVVQTLFFIGILLLPWKS
;
A
#
# COMPACT_ATOMS: atom_id res chain seq x y z
N MET A 1 15.50 0.01 41.06
CA MET A 1 15.43 0.69 39.74
C MET A 1 14.94 -0.26 38.61
N THR A 2 14.05 -1.22 38.90
CA THR A 2 13.71 -2.33 37.99
C THR A 2 12.22 -2.47 37.68
N ALA A 3 11.34 -1.63 38.26
CA ALA A 3 9.89 -1.69 38.03
C ALA A 3 9.40 -0.76 36.89
N HIS A 4 10.20 0.21 36.46
CA HIS A 4 9.80 1.14 35.38
C HIS A 4 10.06 0.58 33.97
N SER A 5 10.97 -0.38 33.83
CA SER A 5 11.29 -1.02 32.54
C SER A 5 10.21 -1.99 32.07
N THR A 6 9.54 -2.69 32.99
CA THR A 6 8.45 -3.65 32.66
C THR A 6 7.11 -2.98 32.36
N ALA A 7 6.86 -1.76 32.83
CA ALA A 7 5.61 -1.05 32.57
C ALA A 7 5.49 -0.47 31.15
N ILE A 8 6.62 -0.14 30.52
CA ILE A 8 6.67 0.33 29.13
C ILE A 8 6.42 -0.85 28.15
N ALA A 9 6.81 -2.06 28.53
CA ALA A 9 6.61 -3.28 27.74
C ALA A 9 5.14 -3.75 27.64
N GLN A 10 4.21 -3.17 28.41
CA GLN A 10 2.77 -3.51 28.36
C GLN A 10 1.91 -2.55 27.54
N ARG A 11 2.48 -1.46 26.99
CA ARG A 11 1.74 -0.60 26.07
C ARG A 11 1.77 -1.23 24.69
N GLY A 12 0.68 -1.90 24.34
CA GLY A 12 0.41 -2.26 22.96
C GLY A 12 0.20 -1.04 22.09
N VAL A 13 0.01 -1.27 20.79
CA VAL A 13 -0.15 -0.17 19.83
C VAL A 13 -1.42 0.64 20.10
N PHE A 14 -1.34 1.94 19.83
CA PHE A 14 -2.34 2.95 20.23
C PHE A 14 -2.59 3.06 21.74
N GLY A 15 -1.67 2.57 22.58
CA GLY A 15 -1.83 2.59 24.04
C GLY A 15 -2.80 1.54 24.58
N ILE A 16 -3.26 0.61 23.73
CA ILE A 16 -4.16 -0.49 24.12
C ILE A 16 -3.36 -1.55 24.88
N ARG A 17 -3.84 -1.93 26.06
CA ARG A 17 -3.21 -2.95 26.91
C ARG A 17 -3.87 -4.32 26.72
N GLY A 18 -3.16 -5.38 27.08
CA GLY A 18 -3.67 -6.74 27.03
C GLY A 18 -3.57 -7.39 25.64
N PRO A 19 -4.29 -8.51 25.40
CA PRO A 19 -4.12 -9.33 24.19
C PRO A 19 -4.41 -8.57 22.88
N PHE A 20 -5.35 -7.63 22.91
CA PHE A 20 -5.73 -6.79 21.77
C PHE A 20 -4.72 -5.68 21.44
N GLY A 21 -3.75 -5.42 22.31
CA GLY A 21 -2.69 -4.44 22.05
C GLY A 21 -1.49 -5.01 21.29
N THR A 22 -1.43 -6.33 21.09
CA THR A 22 -0.24 -7.02 20.58
C THR A 22 -0.11 -6.92 19.06
N VAL A 23 1.12 -6.91 18.54
CA VAL A 23 1.36 -6.94 17.07
C VAL A 23 0.59 -8.07 16.40
N PRO A 24 0.64 -9.35 16.86
CA PRO A 24 -0.07 -10.44 16.21
C PRO A 24 -1.59 -10.25 16.17
N ALA A 25 -2.20 -9.63 17.17
CA ALA A 25 -3.64 -9.37 17.17
C ALA A 25 -4.05 -8.44 16.03
N TRP A 26 -3.30 -7.37 15.79
CA TRP A 26 -3.56 -6.43 14.69
C TRP A 26 -3.25 -7.03 13.31
N LEU A 27 -2.20 -7.85 13.20
CA LEU A 27 -1.93 -8.58 11.96
C LEU A 27 -3.05 -9.58 11.65
N GLY A 28 -3.52 -10.30 12.68
CA GLY A 28 -4.66 -11.20 12.59
C GLY A 28 -5.94 -10.47 12.17
N LEU A 29 -6.20 -9.29 12.72
CA LEU A 29 -7.33 -8.45 12.35
C LEU A 29 -7.26 -7.99 10.89
N ILE A 30 -6.10 -7.54 10.41
CA ILE A 30 -5.90 -7.20 8.98
C ILE A 30 -6.24 -8.42 8.11
N GLY A 31 -5.67 -9.59 8.41
CA GLY A 31 -5.94 -10.82 7.66
C GLY A 31 -7.42 -11.19 7.66
N PHE A 32 -8.04 -11.15 8.84
CA PHE A 32 -9.46 -11.43 9.01
C PHE A 32 -10.35 -10.49 8.17
N LEU A 33 -10.11 -9.18 8.20
CA LEU A 33 -10.89 -8.21 7.43
C LEU A 33 -10.79 -8.44 5.92
N HIS A 34 -9.61 -8.82 5.40
CA HIS A 34 -9.46 -9.15 3.99
C HIS A 34 -10.15 -10.48 3.63
N CYS A 35 -10.15 -11.48 4.53
CA CYS A 35 -10.95 -12.69 4.35
C CYS A 35 -12.45 -12.40 4.34
N VAL A 36 -12.93 -11.50 5.22
CA VAL A 36 -14.34 -11.05 5.24
C VAL A 36 -14.68 -10.31 3.95
N GLY A 37 -13.81 -9.40 3.48
CA GLY A 37 -13.99 -8.72 2.20
C GLY A 37 -14.07 -9.72 1.04
N MET A 38 -13.18 -10.73 1.03
CA MET A 38 -13.17 -11.75 -0.01
C MET A 38 -14.47 -12.56 0.01
N ALA A 39 -14.87 -13.04 1.19
CA ALA A 39 -16.12 -13.75 1.39
C ALA A 39 -17.34 -12.92 0.95
N GLY A 40 -17.34 -11.63 1.24
CA GLY A 40 -18.39 -10.70 0.83
C GLY A 40 -18.49 -10.53 -0.68
N ILE A 41 -17.35 -10.40 -1.39
CA ILE A 41 -17.31 -10.32 -2.86
C ILE A 41 -17.83 -11.62 -3.50
N VAL A 42 -17.48 -12.77 -2.93
CA VAL A 42 -17.83 -14.08 -3.51
C VAL A 42 -19.28 -14.48 -3.20
N TRP A 43 -19.79 -14.20 -2.00
CA TRP A 43 -21.06 -14.77 -1.52
C TRP A 43 -22.18 -13.78 -1.21
N TYR A 44 -21.88 -12.47 -1.10
CA TYR A 44 -22.86 -11.46 -0.70
C TYR A 44 -23.19 -10.49 -1.84
N ASP A 45 -22.44 -9.40 -1.95
CA ASP A 45 -22.54 -8.36 -2.98
C ASP A 45 -21.17 -7.69 -3.11
N ALA A 46 -20.55 -7.87 -4.27
CA ALA A 46 -19.25 -7.30 -4.58
C ALA A 46 -19.27 -5.77 -4.57
N THR A 47 -20.37 -5.14 -4.98
CA THR A 47 -20.46 -3.68 -5.06
C THR A 47 -20.33 -3.05 -3.68
N THR A 48 -21.15 -3.49 -2.72
CA THR A 48 -21.12 -3.02 -1.33
C THR A 48 -19.74 -3.20 -0.70
N ILE A 49 -19.08 -4.34 -0.95
CA ILE A 49 -17.75 -4.58 -0.37
C ILE A 49 -16.69 -3.67 -1.00
N LEU A 50 -16.74 -3.49 -2.32
CA LEU A 50 -15.79 -2.63 -3.02
C LEU A 50 -15.94 -1.15 -2.62
N ASP A 51 -17.16 -0.71 -2.28
CA ASP A 51 -17.40 0.64 -1.76
C ASP A 51 -16.76 0.87 -0.37
N LEU A 52 -16.44 -0.19 0.38
CA LEU A 52 -15.73 -0.12 1.65
C LEU A 52 -14.20 0.00 1.50
N THR A 53 -13.67 0.03 0.26
CA THR A 53 -12.23 0.08 -0.01
C THR A 53 -11.55 1.27 0.67
N VAL A 54 -12.17 2.46 0.64
CA VAL A 54 -11.64 3.67 1.29
C VAL A 54 -11.45 3.46 2.79
N PHE A 55 -12.43 2.86 3.46
CA PHE A 55 -12.33 2.57 4.90
C PHE A 55 -11.25 1.52 5.19
N ASN A 56 -11.10 0.50 4.34
CA ASN A 56 -10.03 -0.47 4.48
C ASN A 56 -8.64 0.15 4.31
N LEU A 57 -8.46 1.07 3.35
CA LEU A 57 -7.21 1.79 3.14
C LEU A 57 -6.87 2.70 4.33
N LEU A 58 -7.85 3.44 4.84
CA LEU A 58 -7.68 4.31 6.00
C LEU A 58 -7.36 3.50 7.26
N PHE A 59 -8.08 2.40 7.50
CA PHE A 59 -7.79 1.48 8.60
C PHE A 59 -6.37 0.91 8.50
N SER A 60 -6.00 0.40 7.32
CA SER A 60 -4.67 -0.16 7.07
C SER A 60 -3.58 0.88 7.28
N THR A 61 -3.82 2.13 6.88
CA THR A 61 -2.90 3.26 7.10
C THR A 61 -2.74 3.57 8.57
N ALA A 62 -3.83 3.64 9.32
CA ALA A 62 -3.78 3.86 10.76
C ALA A 62 -2.93 2.77 11.42
N VAL A 63 -3.17 1.50 11.08
CA VAL A 63 -2.39 0.37 11.64
C VAL A 63 -0.92 0.45 11.26
N VAL A 64 -0.60 0.62 9.97
CA VAL A 64 0.79 0.69 9.50
C VAL A 64 1.55 1.86 10.13
N LEU A 65 0.95 3.06 10.20
CA LEU A 65 1.58 4.21 10.82
C LEU A 65 1.64 4.09 12.35
N GLY A 66 0.65 3.46 12.99
CA GLY A 66 0.63 3.22 14.43
C GLY A 66 1.73 2.27 14.92
N PHE A 67 2.13 1.31 14.08
CA PHE A 67 3.31 0.46 14.32
C PHE A 67 4.64 1.12 13.86
N GLY A 68 4.57 2.26 13.16
CA GLY A 68 5.72 3.01 12.70
C GLY A 68 6.35 3.88 13.78
N HIS A 69 7.52 4.44 13.49
CA HIS A 69 8.12 5.47 14.34
C HIS A 69 7.47 6.82 14.02
N SER A 70 7.20 7.65 15.03
CA SER A 70 6.58 8.98 14.84
C SER A 70 7.34 9.86 13.86
N ASP A 71 8.68 9.77 13.88
CA ASP A 71 9.58 10.56 13.04
C ASP A 71 9.53 10.16 11.56
N ASP A 72 8.93 9.01 11.24
CA ASP A 72 8.75 8.53 9.87
C ASP A 72 7.33 8.83 9.32
N ALA A 73 6.37 9.21 10.18
CA ALA A 73 4.98 9.42 9.76
C ALA A 73 4.86 10.52 8.70
N TRP A 74 5.55 11.65 8.89
CA TRP A 74 5.54 12.75 7.91
C TRP A 74 6.19 12.34 6.57
N ARG A 75 7.13 11.39 6.59
CA ARG A 75 7.80 10.90 5.37
C ARG A 75 6.87 10.01 4.55
N TRP A 76 6.10 9.18 5.23
CA TRP A 76 5.04 8.39 4.59
C TRP A 76 3.94 9.28 4.02
N ILE A 77 3.53 10.31 4.76
CA ILE A 77 2.59 11.32 4.26
C ILE A 77 3.17 12.07 3.06
N LEU A 78 4.44 12.47 3.11
CA LEU A 78 5.12 13.11 1.98
C LEU A 78 5.21 12.18 0.77
N THR A 79 5.46 10.89 0.99
CA THR A 79 5.44 9.87 -0.08
C THR A 79 4.07 9.82 -0.74
N ALA A 80 3.00 9.72 0.05
CA ALA A 80 1.63 9.73 -0.47
C ALA A 80 1.32 11.01 -1.25
N TYR A 81 1.78 12.15 -0.76
CA TYR A 81 1.59 13.43 -1.45
C TYR A 81 2.35 13.51 -2.77
N ILE A 82 3.62 13.10 -2.80
CA ILE A 82 4.44 13.12 -4.01
C ILE A 82 3.82 12.20 -5.07
N THR A 83 3.45 10.97 -4.72
CA THR A 83 2.89 10.03 -5.69
C THR A 83 1.52 10.48 -6.18
N TYR A 84 0.68 11.03 -5.31
CA TYR A 84 -0.58 11.66 -5.71
C TYR A 84 -0.37 12.87 -6.63
N ALA A 85 0.64 13.72 -6.39
CA ALA A 85 0.93 14.85 -7.26
C ALA A 85 1.39 14.38 -8.66
N VAL A 86 2.24 13.35 -8.72
CA VAL A 86 2.63 12.73 -9.99
C VAL A 86 1.42 12.12 -10.70
N GLU A 87 0.51 11.50 -9.95
CA GLU A 87 -0.74 10.94 -10.47
C GLU A 87 -1.63 12.00 -11.12
N VAL A 88 -1.83 13.13 -10.44
CA VAL A 88 -2.61 14.26 -10.96
C VAL A 88 -2.00 14.78 -12.27
N ILE A 89 -0.68 14.92 -12.33
CA ILE A 89 0.03 15.30 -13.55
C ILE A 89 -0.20 14.25 -14.65
N GLY A 90 -0.10 12.96 -14.31
CA GLY A 90 -0.35 11.83 -15.18
C GLY A 90 -1.72 11.88 -15.85
N VAL A 91 -2.77 11.98 -15.03
CA VAL A 91 -4.17 12.00 -15.51
C VAL A 91 -4.47 13.23 -16.38
N HIS A 92 -3.93 14.40 -16.05
CA HIS A 92 -4.21 15.61 -16.83
C HIS A 92 -3.41 15.74 -18.12
N THR A 93 -2.23 15.11 -18.19
CA THR A 93 -1.30 15.30 -19.32
C THR A 93 -1.11 14.04 -20.17
N GLY A 94 -1.59 12.89 -19.72
CA GLY A 94 -1.31 11.58 -20.33
C GLY A 94 0.13 11.10 -20.13
N PHE A 95 1.01 11.90 -19.52
CA PHE A 95 2.40 11.53 -19.22
C PHE A 95 2.64 11.55 -17.71
N PRO A 96 3.25 10.51 -17.11
CA PRO A 96 4.04 9.47 -17.77
C PRO A 96 3.30 8.13 -18.05
N PHE A 97 2.01 8.03 -17.71
CA PHE A 97 1.31 6.74 -17.64
C PHE A 97 0.53 6.38 -18.92
N GLY A 98 0.00 7.38 -19.62
CA GLY A 98 -1.04 7.25 -20.64
C GLY A 98 -2.37 7.80 -20.14
N ASP A 99 -3.39 7.74 -20.99
CA ASP A 99 -4.71 8.31 -20.71
C ASP A 99 -5.64 7.28 -20.04
N TYR A 100 -6.17 7.64 -18.87
CA TYR A 100 -7.16 6.88 -18.12
C TYR A 100 -7.94 7.81 -17.20
N ILE A 101 -9.11 7.36 -16.75
CA ILE A 101 -9.99 8.10 -15.85
C ILE A 101 -10.31 7.28 -14.60
N TYR A 102 -10.46 7.97 -13.47
CA TYR A 102 -10.86 7.36 -12.21
C TYR A 102 -12.37 7.17 -12.10
N GLY A 103 -12.77 6.03 -11.52
CA GLY A 103 -14.13 5.79 -11.06
C GLY A 103 -14.41 6.40 -9.68
N SER A 104 -15.61 6.17 -9.15
CA SER A 104 -16.07 6.78 -7.88
C SER A 104 -15.74 5.96 -6.62
N ARG A 105 -15.32 4.70 -6.76
CA ARG A 105 -15.19 3.75 -5.63
C ARG A 105 -14.03 4.03 -4.68
N LEU A 106 -13.06 4.84 -5.10
CA LEU A 106 -11.92 5.24 -4.27
C LEU A 106 -12.19 6.54 -3.49
N GLY A 107 -13.45 6.94 -3.39
CA GLY A 107 -13.90 8.12 -2.67
C GLY A 107 -13.85 9.38 -3.55
N PRO A 108 -14.06 10.57 -2.94
CA PRO A 108 -14.07 11.83 -3.66
C PRO A 108 -12.73 12.10 -4.36
N SER A 109 -12.82 12.52 -5.62
CA SER A 109 -11.65 12.94 -6.39
C SER A 109 -11.33 14.41 -6.12
N LEU A 110 -10.05 14.72 -6.06
CA LEU A 110 -9.51 16.08 -6.09
C LEU A 110 -8.65 16.17 -7.34
N TYR A 111 -8.86 17.18 -8.19
CA TYR A 111 -8.22 17.24 -9.50
C TYR A 111 -8.36 15.90 -10.26
N GLU A 112 -9.60 15.37 -10.35
CA GLU A 112 -9.91 14.13 -11.08
C GLU A 112 -9.23 12.84 -10.56
N VAL A 113 -8.42 12.93 -9.50
CA VAL A 113 -7.71 11.82 -8.88
C VAL A 113 -8.15 11.63 -7.43
N PRO A 114 -8.53 10.41 -7.01
CA PRO A 114 -8.79 10.12 -5.61
C PRO A 114 -7.51 10.23 -4.77
N PRO A 115 -7.48 11.02 -3.67
CA PRO A 115 -6.33 11.08 -2.77
C PRO A 115 -5.92 9.72 -2.17
N MET A 116 -6.85 8.75 -2.19
CA MET A 116 -6.59 7.37 -1.79
C MET A 116 -5.51 6.67 -2.63
N ILE A 117 -5.18 7.18 -3.82
CA ILE A 117 -4.05 6.69 -4.62
C ILE A 117 -2.72 6.96 -3.93
N GLY A 118 -2.54 8.15 -3.34
CA GLY A 118 -1.38 8.43 -2.51
C GLY A 118 -1.29 7.49 -1.30
N VAL A 119 -2.44 7.19 -0.68
CA VAL A 119 -2.53 6.26 0.46
C VAL A 119 -2.17 4.83 0.04
N LEU A 120 -2.68 4.36 -1.10
CA LEU A 120 -2.32 3.06 -1.67
C LEU A 120 -0.81 2.97 -1.89
N TRP A 121 -0.22 4.00 -2.51
CA TRP A 121 1.23 4.10 -2.71
C TRP A 121 2.03 4.01 -1.41
N LEU A 122 1.62 4.73 -0.37
CA LEU A 122 2.24 4.66 0.96
C LEU A 122 2.22 3.22 1.49
N LEU A 123 1.06 2.57 1.49
CA LEU A 123 0.88 1.22 2.03
C LEU A 123 1.73 0.21 1.25
N THR A 124 1.62 0.19 -0.07
CA THR A 124 2.33 -0.77 -0.92
C THR A 124 3.83 -0.52 -0.91
N LEU A 125 4.29 0.74 -1.01
CA LEU A 125 5.72 1.07 -0.95
C LEU A 125 6.33 0.70 0.40
N SER A 126 5.61 0.94 1.51
CA SER A 126 6.09 0.56 2.84
C SER A 126 6.27 -0.96 2.99
N GLY A 127 5.35 -1.75 2.44
CA GLY A 127 5.43 -3.20 2.44
C GLY A 127 6.55 -3.75 1.55
N THR A 128 6.70 -3.20 0.34
CA THR A 128 7.77 -3.64 -0.59
C THR A 128 9.15 -3.22 -0.09
N MET A 129 9.27 -2.05 0.55
CA MET A 129 10.48 -1.65 1.26
C MET A 129 10.78 -2.58 2.43
N TYR A 130 9.78 -3.00 3.22
CA TYR A 130 9.96 -3.96 4.31
C TYR A 130 10.59 -5.27 3.82
N TRP A 131 10.01 -5.88 2.78
CA TRP A 131 10.49 -7.16 2.27
C TRP A 131 11.89 -7.07 1.66
N SER A 132 12.17 -6.02 0.88
CA SER A 132 13.52 -5.79 0.37
C SER A 132 14.57 -5.65 1.48
N GLN A 133 14.21 -5.07 2.63
CA GLN A 133 15.08 -4.94 3.80
C GLN A 133 15.31 -6.28 4.51
N GLN A 134 14.32 -7.17 4.52
CA GLN A 134 14.46 -8.52 5.07
C GLN A 134 15.34 -9.41 4.19
N TRP A 135 15.25 -9.29 2.87
CA TRP A 135 15.96 -10.18 1.95
C TRP A 135 17.40 -9.76 1.68
N ILE A 136 17.70 -8.47 1.71
CA ILE A 136 19.04 -7.94 1.41
C ILE A 136 19.56 -7.24 2.66
N PRO A 137 20.80 -7.53 3.14
CA PRO A 137 21.36 -6.87 4.32
C PRO A 137 21.76 -5.40 4.05
N GLN A 138 21.90 -4.62 5.12
CA GLN A 138 22.28 -3.20 5.04
C GLN A 138 23.80 -3.06 5.03
N GLN A 139 24.42 -3.17 3.85
CA GLN A 139 25.89 -3.18 3.70
C GLN A 139 26.37 -2.15 2.69
N GLY A 140 26.02 -0.88 2.93
CA GLY A 140 26.48 0.26 2.13
C GLY A 140 25.73 0.46 0.80
N ARG A 141 26.18 1.47 0.04
CA ARG A 141 25.45 2.08 -1.07
C ARG A 141 24.98 1.10 -2.15
N LYS A 142 25.82 0.13 -2.53
CA LYS A 142 25.46 -0.89 -3.56
C LYS A 142 24.29 -1.76 -3.12
N PHE A 143 24.22 -2.12 -1.83
CA PHE A 143 23.12 -2.91 -1.29
C PHE A 143 21.83 -2.10 -1.21
N ASP A 144 21.94 -0.80 -0.91
CA ASP A 144 20.79 0.09 -0.95
C ASP A 144 20.22 0.21 -2.37
N MET A 145 21.06 0.16 -3.43
CA MET A 145 20.59 0.28 -4.83
C MET A 145 19.82 -0.98 -5.18
N ARG A 146 20.37 -2.12 -4.80
CA ARG A 146 19.73 -3.42 -4.97
C ARG A 146 18.40 -3.48 -4.22
N ARG A 147 18.35 -2.97 -2.98
CA ARG A 147 17.11 -2.89 -2.20
C ARG A 147 16.07 -2.00 -2.87
N ALA A 148 16.46 -0.82 -3.35
CA ALA A 148 15.56 0.08 -4.08
C ALA A 148 15.05 -0.54 -5.40
N ALA A 149 15.92 -1.23 -6.14
CA ALA A 149 15.53 -1.97 -7.35
C ALA A 149 14.52 -3.09 -7.03
N ILE A 150 14.75 -3.88 -5.97
CA ILE A 150 13.80 -4.90 -5.53
C ILE A 150 12.47 -4.26 -5.10
N THR A 151 12.51 -3.16 -4.34
CA THR A 151 11.30 -2.41 -3.98
C THR A 151 10.51 -2.01 -5.21
N ALA A 152 11.15 -1.38 -6.20
CA ALA A 152 10.52 -0.94 -7.44
C ALA A 152 9.94 -2.11 -8.26
N THR A 153 10.68 -3.22 -8.35
CA THR A 153 10.20 -4.42 -9.04
C THR A 153 8.98 -5.02 -8.34
N LEU A 154 8.94 -5.06 -7.00
CA LEU A 154 7.77 -5.52 -6.27
C LEU A 154 6.57 -4.57 -6.43
N MET A 155 6.80 -3.25 -6.53
CA MET A 155 5.75 -2.28 -6.82
C MET A 155 5.11 -2.55 -8.18
N VAL A 156 5.91 -2.74 -9.23
CA VAL A 156 5.40 -3.09 -10.57
C VAL A 156 4.75 -4.48 -10.58
N ALA A 157 5.31 -5.45 -9.86
CA ALA A 157 4.68 -6.76 -9.74
C ALA A 157 3.29 -6.68 -9.08
N MET A 158 3.13 -5.80 -8.09
CA MET A 158 1.84 -5.51 -7.50
C MET A 158 0.91 -4.80 -8.50
N ASP A 159 1.42 -3.84 -9.24
CA ASP A 159 0.68 -3.09 -10.26
C ASP A 159 0.11 -4.02 -11.34
N LEU A 160 0.90 -4.98 -11.83
CA LEU A 160 0.46 -6.03 -12.76
C LEU A 160 -0.71 -6.88 -12.23
N ILE A 161 -0.82 -7.03 -10.90
CA ILE A 161 -1.93 -7.75 -10.26
C ILE A 161 -3.15 -6.82 -10.09
N ILE A 162 -2.91 -5.56 -9.72
CA ILE A 162 -3.97 -4.58 -9.44
C ILE A 162 -4.66 -4.15 -10.72
N GLU A 163 -3.94 -3.85 -11.80
CA GLU A 163 -4.48 -3.34 -13.06
C GLU A 163 -5.72 -4.11 -13.59
N PRO A 164 -5.67 -5.44 -13.79
CA PRO A 164 -6.85 -6.19 -14.25
C PRO A 164 -8.00 -6.15 -13.22
N VAL A 165 -7.69 -6.07 -11.93
CA VAL A 165 -8.72 -5.89 -10.90
C VAL A 165 -9.35 -4.51 -11.02
N ALA A 166 -8.55 -3.47 -11.13
CA ALA A 166 -9.00 -2.09 -11.16
C ALA A 166 -9.92 -1.79 -12.34
N ILE A 167 -9.61 -2.34 -13.52
CA ILE A 167 -10.48 -2.27 -14.70
C ILE A 167 -11.81 -3.00 -14.42
N ARG A 168 -11.74 -4.21 -13.87
CA ARG A 168 -12.94 -5.04 -13.56
C ARG A 168 -13.81 -4.42 -12.46
N THR A 169 -13.21 -3.81 -11.44
CA THR A 169 -13.92 -3.15 -10.33
C THR A 169 -14.34 -1.73 -10.70
N GLY A 170 -13.91 -1.19 -11.85
CA GLY A 170 -14.13 0.21 -12.21
C GLY A 170 -13.48 1.20 -11.24
N PHE A 171 -12.32 0.85 -10.67
CA PHE A 171 -11.48 1.81 -9.93
C PHE A 171 -10.89 2.86 -10.86
N TRP A 172 -10.40 2.43 -12.02
CA TRP A 172 -10.03 3.29 -13.14
C TRP A 172 -10.23 2.54 -14.46
N GLN A 173 -10.28 3.30 -15.56
CA GLN A 173 -10.42 2.76 -16.91
C GLN A 173 -9.47 3.47 -17.85
N TRP A 174 -8.65 2.70 -18.57
CA TRP A 174 -7.78 3.18 -19.63
C TRP A 174 -8.60 3.59 -20.86
N SER A 175 -8.16 4.65 -21.55
CA SER A 175 -8.81 5.11 -22.77
C SER A 175 -8.60 4.17 -23.96
N GLY A 176 -7.55 3.35 -23.94
CA GLY A 176 -7.25 2.34 -24.96
C GLY A 176 -7.54 0.91 -24.49
N ASP A 177 -7.45 -0.04 -25.43
CA ASP A 177 -7.72 -1.47 -25.17
C ASP A 177 -6.64 -2.18 -24.36
N THR A 178 -5.48 -1.54 -24.17
CA THR A 178 -4.32 -2.11 -23.49
C THR A 178 -3.70 -1.13 -22.52
N ILE A 179 -3.18 -1.65 -21.41
CA ILE A 179 -2.43 -0.87 -20.42
C ILE A 179 -1.07 -0.48 -21.04
N PRO A 180 -0.74 0.82 -21.14
CA PRO A 180 0.51 1.26 -21.75
C PRO A 180 1.73 0.76 -20.98
N ILE A 181 2.75 0.23 -21.67
CA ILE A 181 3.98 -0.24 -21.01
C ILE A 181 4.72 0.88 -20.26
N GLN A 182 4.55 2.13 -20.73
CA GLN A 182 5.11 3.32 -20.09
C GLN A 182 4.60 3.52 -18.66
N ASN A 183 3.37 3.07 -18.34
CA ASN A 183 2.83 3.07 -16.97
C ASN A 183 3.75 2.32 -16.01
N TYR A 184 4.05 1.06 -16.34
CA TYR A 184 4.91 0.21 -15.53
C TYR A 184 6.35 0.73 -15.42
N ILE A 185 6.88 1.27 -16.53
CA ILE A 185 8.22 1.87 -16.54
C ILE A 185 8.26 3.09 -15.63
N ALA A 186 7.28 3.99 -15.74
CA ALA A 186 7.18 5.19 -14.92
C ALA A 186 7.07 4.82 -13.43
N TRP A 187 6.17 3.90 -13.08
CA TRP A 187 6.03 3.45 -11.70
C TRP A 187 7.26 2.77 -11.13
N TRP A 188 7.99 2.01 -11.96
CA TRP A 188 9.28 1.45 -11.54
C TRP A 188 10.26 2.57 -11.16
N PHE A 189 10.43 3.58 -12.01
CA PHE A 189 11.38 4.67 -11.75
C PHE A 189 10.97 5.53 -10.56
N ILE A 190 9.68 5.83 -10.41
CA ILE A 190 9.14 6.60 -9.27
C ILE A 190 9.37 5.82 -7.97
N ALA A 191 9.00 4.53 -7.93
CA ALA A 191 9.22 3.68 -6.77
C ALA A 191 10.71 3.53 -6.43
N PHE A 192 11.57 3.36 -7.45
CA PHE A 192 13.00 3.29 -7.27
C PHE A 192 13.56 4.57 -6.66
N ALA A 193 13.20 5.73 -7.21
CA ALA A 193 13.69 7.03 -6.75
C ALA A 193 13.25 7.32 -5.31
N LEU A 194 12.00 7.05 -4.96
CA LEU A 194 11.49 7.20 -3.59
C LEU A 194 12.19 6.23 -2.63
N ALA A 195 12.25 4.94 -2.97
CA ALA A 195 12.87 3.93 -2.12
C ALA A 195 14.37 4.17 -1.94
N TRP A 196 15.05 4.65 -2.98
CA TRP A 196 16.46 5.03 -2.93
C TRP A 196 16.65 6.29 -2.08
N GLY A 197 15.88 7.35 -2.32
CA GLY A 197 15.94 8.62 -1.59
C GLY A 197 15.74 8.41 -0.09
N TRP A 198 14.68 7.70 0.30
CA TRP A 198 14.38 7.45 1.71
C TRP A 198 15.46 6.66 2.44
N ARG A 199 16.19 5.78 1.75
CA ARG A 199 17.32 5.04 2.35
C ARG A 199 18.55 5.91 2.61
N HIS A 200 18.67 7.05 1.92
CA HIS A 200 19.77 7.99 2.08
C HIS A 200 19.47 9.09 3.12
N THR A 201 18.20 9.29 3.46
CA THR A 201 17.75 10.32 4.40
C THR A 201 17.42 9.70 5.78
N MET A 202 18.41 9.67 6.69
CA MET A 202 18.29 9.15 8.07
C MET A 202 17.72 7.71 8.19
N THR A 203 17.57 7.19 9.41
CA THR A 203 17.07 5.82 9.63
C THR A 203 15.58 5.71 9.26
N PHE A 204 15.26 5.51 7.99
CA PHE A 204 13.89 5.27 7.53
C PHE A 204 13.46 3.84 7.85
N ARG A 205 12.46 3.68 8.72
CA ARG A 205 12.05 2.37 9.24
C ARG A 205 10.71 1.93 8.66
N THR A 206 10.67 0.67 8.24
CA THR A 206 9.43 -0.05 7.93
C THR A 206 9.03 -0.90 9.13
N ASN A 207 7.84 -1.48 9.12
CA ASN A 207 7.38 -2.36 10.20
C ASN A 207 6.72 -3.63 9.66
N ARG A 208 6.58 -4.63 10.54
CA ARG A 208 5.99 -5.93 10.19
C ARG A 208 4.55 -5.83 9.68
N ALA A 209 3.79 -4.83 10.13
CA ALA A 209 2.42 -4.63 9.66
C ALA A 209 2.37 -4.23 8.19
N ALA A 210 3.27 -3.36 7.74
CA ALA A 210 3.42 -3.03 6.32
C ALA A 210 3.75 -4.25 5.46
N GLY A 211 4.71 -5.07 5.90
CA GLY A 211 5.08 -6.31 5.22
C GLY A 211 3.96 -7.33 5.13
N TRP A 212 3.23 -7.53 6.24
CA TRP A 212 2.08 -8.42 6.31
C TRP A 212 0.91 -7.94 5.45
N LEU A 213 0.61 -6.64 5.51
CA LEU A 213 -0.44 -6.04 4.69
C LEU A 213 -0.17 -6.27 3.20
N LEU A 214 1.07 -6.09 2.72
CA LEU A 214 1.39 -6.36 1.31
C LEU A 214 1.05 -7.81 0.92
N VAL A 215 1.39 -8.79 1.77
CA VAL A 215 1.09 -10.21 1.49
C VAL A 215 -0.42 -10.42 1.44
N VAL A 216 -1.16 -9.96 2.45
CA VAL A 216 -2.61 -10.11 2.52
C VAL A 216 -3.31 -9.41 1.35
N GLN A 217 -2.87 -8.20 0.98
CA GLN A 217 -3.38 -7.43 -0.14
C GLN A 217 -3.11 -8.13 -1.48
N THR A 218 -1.91 -8.70 -1.65
CA THR A 218 -1.56 -9.48 -2.84
C THR A 218 -2.47 -10.70 -2.99
N LEU A 219 -2.65 -11.47 -1.91
CA LEU A 219 -3.56 -12.62 -1.90
C LEU A 219 -5.01 -12.21 -2.16
N PHE A 220 -5.44 -11.06 -1.62
CA PHE A 220 -6.76 -10.51 -1.83
C PHE A 220 -6.99 -10.13 -3.30
N PHE A 221 -6.08 -9.41 -3.95
CA PHE A 221 -6.26 -9.09 -5.37
C PHE A 221 -6.18 -10.32 -6.28
N ILE A 222 -5.29 -11.27 -5.99
CA ILE A 222 -5.25 -12.56 -6.72
C ILE A 222 -6.59 -13.30 -6.54
N GLY A 223 -7.13 -13.36 -5.33
CA GLY A 223 -8.43 -14.00 -5.09
C GLY A 223 -9.57 -13.30 -5.85
N ILE A 224 -9.56 -11.97 -5.91
CA ILE A 224 -10.53 -11.19 -6.70
C ILE A 224 -10.44 -11.55 -8.19
N LEU A 225 -9.23 -11.76 -8.72
CA LEU A 225 -9.05 -12.16 -10.12
C LEU A 225 -9.59 -13.57 -10.41
N LEU A 226 -9.34 -14.51 -9.50
CA LEU A 226 -9.58 -15.93 -9.74
C LEU A 226 -10.99 -16.40 -9.34
N LEU A 227 -11.63 -15.73 -8.37
CA LEU A 227 -12.91 -16.18 -7.82
C LEU A 227 -14.10 -15.52 -8.53
N PRO A 228 -15.25 -16.22 -8.60
CA PRO A 228 -16.48 -15.63 -9.10
C PRO A 228 -16.97 -14.54 -8.14
N TRP A 229 -17.60 -13.51 -8.70
CA TRP A 229 -18.20 -12.43 -7.91
C TRP A 229 -19.70 -12.59 -7.90
N LYS A 230 -20.32 -12.23 -6.79
CA LYS A 230 -21.77 -12.06 -6.72
C LYS A 230 -22.09 -10.58 -6.79
N SER A 231 -22.81 -10.19 -7.82
CA SER A 231 -23.24 -8.81 -8.11
C SER A 231 -24.75 -8.76 -8.28
#